data_AF-G5A987-F1
#
_entry.id   AF-G5A987-F1
#
_cell.length_a   1.000
_cell.length_b   1.000
_cell.length_c   1.000
_cell.angle_alpha   90.00
_cell.angle_beta   90.00
_cell.angle_gamma   90.00
#
_symmetry.space_group_name_H-M   'P 1'
#
loop_
_entity.id
_entity.type
_entity.pdbx_description
1 polymer ?
#
loop_
_entity_poly.entity_id
_entity_poly.type
_entity_poly.pdbx_seq_one_letter_code
_entity_poly.pdbx_strand_id
1 'polypeptide(L)'
;QVTLVPGYSDCGGVGFNYTVYMPEDPVTSDLTRLTCEPGYRCQGVDGSDVFTCDVWPSREPVPFYGQCGGGNYDGQTFCAPGAVCKYISPSFSQCLP
;
A
#
# COMPACT_ATOMS: atom_id res chain seq x y z
N GLN A 1 -6.59 13.09 18.79
CA GLN A 1 -5.59 13.44 17.77
C GLN A 1 -5.28 12.17 17.00
N VAL A 2 -5.35 12.19 15.67
CA VAL A 2 -5.01 11.00 14.86
C VAL A 2 -3.50 10.84 14.90
N THR A 3 -3.02 9.71 15.43
CA THR A 3 -1.58 9.40 15.55
C THR A 3 -1.14 8.65 14.30
N LEU A 4 -0.06 9.11 13.65
CA LEU A 4 0.54 8.38 12.52
C LEU A 4 1.32 7.17 13.03
N VAL A 5 1.26 6.06 12.30
CA VAL A 5 2.01 4.84 12.64
C VAL A 5 3.48 5.01 12.22
N PRO A 6 4.46 4.70 13.09
CA PRO A 6 5.87 4.77 12.72
C PRO A 6 6.24 3.83 11.57
N GLY A 7 7.29 4.17 10.83
CA GLY A 7 7.84 3.33 9.77
C GLY A 7 8.22 1.94 10.30
N TYR A 8 8.02 0.93 9.46
CA TYR A 8 8.27 -0.48 9.75
C TYR A 8 7.44 -1.08 10.90
N SER A 9 6.50 -0.34 11.47
CA SER A 9 5.56 -0.86 12.47
C SER A 9 4.31 -1.42 11.81
N ASP A 10 3.66 -2.36 12.49
CA ASP A 10 2.34 -2.84 12.09
C ASP A 10 1.35 -1.67 12.08
N CYS A 11 0.51 -1.62 11.05
CA CYS A 11 -0.44 -0.54 10.80
C CYS A 11 -1.87 -1.05 10.61
N GLY A 12 -2.10 -2.33 10.87
CA GLY A 12 -3.41 -2.97 10.80
C GLY A 12 -3.30 -4.49 10.69
N GLY A 13 -4.45 -5.13 10.53
CA GLY A 13 -4.57 -6.58 10.43
C GLY A 13 -5.21 -7.26 11.63
N VAL A 14 -5.25 -8.59 11.60
CA VAL A 14 -5.85 -9.43 12.66
C VAL A 14 -5.09 -9.23 13.97
N GLY A 15 -5.81 -8.89 15.04
CA GLY A 15 -5.24 -8.72 16.38
C GLY A 15 -4.50 -7.39 16.60
N PHE A 16 -4.50 -6.48 15.62
CA PHE A 16 -3.90 -5.16 15.77
C PHE A 16 -4.72 -4.25 16.70
N ASN A 17 -4.05 -3.51 17.60
CA ASN A 17 -4.72 -2.62 18.54
C ASN A 17 -4.92 -1.21 17.96
N TYR A 18 -6.06 -0.99 17.30
CA TYR A 18 -6.41 0.30 16.70
C TYR A 18 -6.65 1.44 17.70
N THR A 19 -7.01 1.13 18.95
CA THR A 19 -7.42 2.13 19.96
C THR A 19 -6.31 3.12 20.33
N VAL A 20 -5.05 2.75 20.10
CA VAL A 20 -3.86 3.60 20.32
C VAL A 20 -3.80 4.75 19.31
N TYR A 21 -4.29 4.53 18.10
CA TYR A 21 -4.18 5.47 16.98
C TYR A 21 -5.52 6.15 16.66
N MET A 22 -6.62 5.48 16.96
CA MET A 22 -7.99 5.93 16.76
C MET A 22 -8.78 5.80 18.08
N PRO A 23 -8.76 6.85 18.92
CA PRO A 23 -9.40 6.81 20.24
C PRO A 23 -10.94 6.96 20.18
N GLU A 24 -11.50 7.39 19.06
CA GLU A 24 -12.94 7.37 18.80
C GLU A 24 -13.27 6.09 18.06
N ASP A 25 -14.15 5.25 18.62
CA ASP A 25 -14.49 3.88 18.22
C ASP A 25 -14.90 3.77 16.74
N PRO A 26 -13.95 3.59 15.80
CA PRO A 26 -14.27 3.45 14.40
C PRO A 26 -14.73 2.02 14.18
N VAL A 27 -15.62 1.79 13.21
CA VAL A 27 -15.84 0.42 12.72
C VAL A 27 -14.58 -0.04 12.00
N THR A 28 -13.61 -0.58 12.75
CA THR A 28 -12.39 -1.18 12.23
C THR A 28 -12.63 -2.67 11.97
N SER A 29 -12.17 -3.16 10.83
CA SER A 29 -12.09 -4.59 10.50
C SER A 29 -10.62 -5.04 10.38
N ASP A 30 -10.43 -6.34 10.19
CA ASP A 30 -9.12 -6.94 9.88
C ASP A 30 -8.51 -6.44 8.56
N LEU A 31 -9.27 -5.69 7.75
CA LEU A 31 -8.80 -5.04 6.51
C LEU A 31 -8.43 -3.56 6.70
N THR A 32 -8.59 -3.02 7.91
CA THR A 32 -8.31 -1.61 8.21
C THR A 32 -6.80 -1.36 8.09
N ARG A 33 -6.44 -0.28 7.41
CA ARG A 33 -5.06 0.17 7.25
C ARG A 33 -4.94 1.59 7.77
N LEU A 34 -4.09 1.77 8.78
CA LEU A 34 -3.79 3.08 9.34
C LEU A 34 -2.82 3.87 8.46
N THR A 35 -2.84 5.20 8.62
CA THR A 35 -1.89 6.09 7.95
C THR A 35 -0.53 6.04 8.64
N CYS A 36 0.51 5.75 7.87
CA CYS A 36 1.90 5.77 8.33
C CYS A 36 2.48 7.19 8.32
N GLU A 37 3.61 7.36 8.98
CA GLU A 37 4.40 8.60 8.91
C GLU A 37 4.90 8.92 7.48
N PRO A 38 5.28 10.18 7.20
CA PRO A 38 5.73 10.57 5.86
C PRO A 38 6.86 9.69 5.31
N GLY A 39 6.72 9.24 4.07
CA GLY A 39 7.67 8.32 3.42
C GLY A 39 7.32 6.84 3.57
N TYR A 40 6.28 6.51 4.32
CA TYR A 40 5.79 5.14 4.51
C TYR A 40 4.33 4.99 4.10
N ARG A 41 3.94 3.77 3.78
CA ARG A 41 2.56 3.38 3.47
C ARG A 41 2.25 2.03 4.09
N CYS A 42 1.02 1.88 4.56
CA CYS A 42 0.53 0.62 5.09
C CYS A 42 0.27 -0.38 3.94
N GLN A 43 1.09 -1.42 3.86
CA GLN A 43 1.07 -2.44 2.82
C GLN A 43 0.77 -3.82 3.41
N GLY A 44 0.21 -4.70 2.58
CA GLY A 44 0.02 -6.11 2.93
C GLY A 44 1.29 -6.90 2.71
N VAL A 45 1.57 -7.83 3.62
CA VAL A 45 2.64 -8.80 3.46
C VAL A 45 2.03 -10.05 2.84
N ASP A 46 2.66 -10.57 1.77
CA ASP A 46 2.18 -11.77 1.10
C ASP A 46 2.06 -12.94 2.08
N GLY A 47 0.85 -13.49 2.20
CA GLY A 47 0.55 -14.61 3.09
C GLY A 47 0.40 -14.25 4.57
N SER A 48 0.26 -12.97 4.91
CA SER A 48 -0.02 -12.50 6.27
C SER A 48 -1.31 -11.70 6.34
N ASP A 49 -2.03 -11.83 7.45
CA ASP A 49 -3.18 -10.98 7.79
C ASP A 49 -2.77 -9.69 8.52
N VAL A 50 -1.47 -9.39 8.58
CA VAL A 50 -0.90 -8.17 9.19
C VAL A 50 -0.46 -7.19 8.10
N PHE A 51 -0.78 -5.92 8.29
CA PHE A 51 -0.28 -4.84 7.44
C PHE A 51 0.89 -4.13 8.13
N THR A 52 1.92 -3.77 7.37
CA THR A 52 3.12 -3.09 7.89
C THR A 52 3.35 -1.78 7.14
N CYS A 53 3.85 -0.77 7.85
CA CYS A 53 4.30 0.47 7.24
C CYS A 53 5.63 0.26 6.50
N ASP A 54 5.60 0.24 5.18
CA ASP A 54 6.79 0.09 4.34
C ASP A 54 7.08 1.36 3.54
N VAL A 55 8.34 1.50 3.11
CA VAL A 55 8.79 2.69 2.38
C VAL A 55 7.97 2.87 1.10
N TRP A 56 7.46 4.10 0.89
CA TRP A 56 6.63 4.44 -0.26
C TRP A 56 7.04 5.77 -0.92
N PRO A 57 7.20 5.81 -2.27
CA PRO A 57 7.15 4.67 -3.18
C PRO A 57 8.27 3.67 -2.90
N SER A 58 7.98 2.38 -3.12
CA SER A 58 9.00 1.33 -2.96
C SER A 58 10.13 1.56 -3.99
N ARG A 59 11.32 1.00 -3.74
CA ARG A 59 12.41 1.01 -4.73
C ARG A 59 12.31 -0.13 -5.74
N GLU A 60 11.38 -1.04 -5.53
CA GLU A 60 11.15 -2.19 -6.40
C GLU A 60 10.19 -1.79 -7.51
N PRO A 61 10.60 -1.92 -8.78
CA PRO A 61 9.76 -1.60 -9.90
C PRO A 61 8.65 -2.65 -10.10
N VAL A 62 7.56 -2.23 -10.74
CA VAL A 62 6.53 -3.17 -11.19
C VAL A 62 7.13 -4.14 -12.22
N PRO A 63 6.97 -5.47 -12.04
CA PRO A 63 7.49 -6.45 -12.98
C PRO A 63 6.78 -6.35 -14.34
N PHE A 64 7.36 -6.99 -15.36
CA PHE A 64 6.69 -7.14 -16.66
C PHE A 64 5.29 -7.70 -16.48
N TYR A 65 4.35 -7.14 -17.23
CA TYR A 65 2.91 -7.44 -17.21
C TYR A 65 2.19 -7.09 -15.91
N GLY A 66 2.86 -6.50 -14.91
CA GLY A 66 2.22 -5.97 -13.71
C GLY A 66 1.44 -4.68 -14.01
N GLN A 67 0.43 -4.40 -13.17
CA GLN A 67 -0.28 -3.13 -13.21
C GLN A 67 0.62 -2.01 -12.70
N CYS A 68 0.67 -0.88 -13.41
CA CYS A 68 1.50 0.29 -13.09
C CYS A 68 0.70 1.61 -13.11
N GLY A 69 -0.62 1.53 -13.25
CA GLY A 69 -1.49 2.70 -13.32
C GLY A 69 -2.95 2.33 -13.53
N GLY A 70 -3.79 3.36 -13.56
CA GLY A 70 -5.24 3.24 -13.70
C GLY A 70 -5.99 3.99 -12.59
N GLY A 71 -7.29 4.19 -12.79
CA GLY A 71 -8.19 4.77 -11.81
C GLY A 71 -8.20 3.95 -10.52
N ASN A 72 -7.96 4.64 -9.40
CA ASN A 72 -7.80 4.06 -8.07
C ASN A 72 -6.60 3.10 -7.92
N TYR A 73 -5.71 3.02 -8.92
CA TYR A 73 -4.45 2.31 -8.76
C TYR A 73 -3.55 3.11 -7.81
N ASP A 74 -3.31 2.54 -6.64
CA ASP A 74 -2.51 3.16 -5.60
C ASP A 74 -1.10 2.56 -5.53
N GLY A 75 -0.77 1.66 -6.45
CA GLY A 75 0.49 0.94 -6.50
C GLY A 75 1.64 1.72 -7.15
N GLN A 76 2.73 1.01 -7.44
CA GLN A 76 3.96 1.54 -7.99
C GLN A 76 3.75 1.97 -9.45
N THR A 77 4.17 3.16 -9.83
CA THR A 77 3.90 3.68 -11.19
C THR A 77 5.07 3.53 -12.17
N PHE A 78 6.19 2.98 -11.72
CA PHE A 78 7.38 2.77 -12.53
C PHE A 78 7.63 1.27 -12.78
N CYS A 79 7.95 0.95 -14.03
CA CYS A 79 8.15 -0.42 -14.50
C CYS A 79 9.61 -0.87 -14.39
N ALA A 80 9.82 -2.19 -14.40
CA ALA A 80 11.14 -2.78 -14.44
C ALA A 80 11.90 -2.32 -15.71
N PRO A 81 13.24 -2.22 -15.65
CA PRO A 81 14.03 -1.88 -16.83
C PRO A 81 13.68 -2.76 -18.03
N GLY A 82 13.41 -2.12 -19.17
CA GLY A 82 12.95 -2.81 -20.39
C GLY A 82 11.43 -2.92 -20.54
N ALA A 83 10.65 -2.41 -19.60
CA ALA A 83 9.20 -2.25 -19.72
C ALA A 83 8.77 -0.79 -19.61
N VAL A 84 7.67 -0.45 -20.28
CA VAL A 84 7.02 0.87 -20.23
C VAL A 84 5.59 0.70 -19.73
N CYS A 85 5.16 1.60 -18.86
CA CYS A 85 3.78 1.62 -18.39
C CYS A 85 2.86 2.09 -19.51
N LYS A 86 2.11 1.16 -20.12
CA LYS A 86 1.19 1.44 -21.22
C LYS A 86 -0.24 1.49 -20.70
N TYR A 87 -0.98 2.53 -21.11
CA TYR A 87 -2.40 2.65 -20.84
C TYR A 87 -3.18 1.56 -21.59
N ILE A 88 -4.07 0.86 -20.89
CA ILE A 88 -4.95 -0.17 -21.47
C ILE A 88 -6.42 0.23 -21.32
N SER A 89 -6.81 0.71 -20.14
CA SER A 89 -8.16 1.17 -19.84
C SER A 89 -8.14 2.23 -18.75
N PRO A 90 -9.27 2.92 -18.48
CA PRO A 90 -9.33 3.94 -17.44
C PRO A 90 -8.89 3.45 -16.08
N SER A 91 -9.13 2.17 -15.75
CA SER A 91 -8.76 1.53 -14.49
C SER A 91 -7.47 0.71 -14.55
N PHE A 92 -6.80 0.62 -15.70
CA PHE A 92 -5.69 -0.31 -15.88
C PHE A 92 -4.62 0.20 -16.85
N SER A 93 -3.39 0.29 -16.36
CA SER A 93 -2.17 0.44 -17.17
C SER A 93 -1.20 -0.67 -16.79
N GLN A 94 -0.46 -1.19 -17.76
CA GLN A 94 0.37 -2.37 -17.59
C GLN A 94 1.80 -2.14 -18.07
N CYS A 95 2.78 -2.70 -17.36
CA CYS A 95 4.18 -2.72 -17.78
C CYS A 95 4.35 -3.69 -18.94
N LEU A 96 4.58 -3.17 -20.15
CA LEU A 96 4.77 -3.96 -21.36
C LEU A 96 6.15 -3.70 -21.97
N PRO A 97 6.76 -4.66 -22.68
CA PRO A 97 7.98 -4.43 -23.45
C PRO A 97 7.86 -3.23 -24.40
#